data_AF-A0A426CJW8-F1
#
_entry.id   AF-A0A426CJW8-F1
#
_cell.length_a   1.000
_cell.length_b   1.000
_cell.length_c   1.000
_cell.angle_alpha   90.00
_cell.angle_beta   90.00
_cell.angle_gamma   90.00
#
_symmetry.space_group_name_H-M   'P 1'
#
loop_
_entity.id
_entity.type
_entity.pdbx_description
1 polymer ?
#
loop_
_entity_poly.entity_id
_entity_poly.type
_entity_poly.pdbx_seq_one_letter_code
_entity_poly.pdbx_strand_id
1 'polypeptide(L)'
;MKKSQWWSLLWLFVRVVVGLIVLGAALGAVVFPLCGWGLGMSGVTYGQMALTGARTLGFYIGVVWGPGIGVVICAIRAHRERTA
;
A
#
# COMPACT_ATOMS: atom_id res chain seq x y z
N MET A 1 -12.82 -11.37 24.10
CA MET A 1 -12.29 -11.73 22.77
C MET A 1 -11.33 -12.89 22.93
N LYS A 2 -11.45 -13.95 22.12
CA LYS A 2 -10.52 -15.10 22.19
C LYS A 2 -9.13 -14.67 21.71
N LYS A 3 -8.05 -15.17 22.33
CA LYS A 3 -6.66 -14.89 21.92
C LYS A 3 -6.42 -15.12 20.42
N SER A 4 -7.07 -16.14 19.83
CA SER A 4 -6.98 -16.45 18.40
C SER A 4 -7.54 -15.37 17.49
N GLN A 5 -8.54 -14.62 17.95
CA GLN A 5 -9.23 -13.59 17.17
C GLN A 5 -8.39 -12.31 17.06
N TRP A 6 -7.67 -11.96 18.13
CA TRP A 6 -6.70 -10.86 18.14
C TRP A 6 -5.55 -11.10 17.15
N TRP A 7 -5.00 -12.32 17.14
CA TRP A 7 -3.96 -12.70 16.18
C TRP A 7 -4.44 -12.64 14.73
N SER A 8 -5.69 -13.06 14.46
CA SER A 8 -6.28 -12.98 13.12
C SER A 8 -6.39 -11.54 12.60
N LEU A 9 -6.82 -10.60 13.45
CA LEU A 9 -6.94 -9.18 13.08
C LEU A 9 -5.57 -8.53 12.86
N LEU A 10 -4.58 -8.86 13.68
CA LEU A 10 -3.22 -8.35 13.53
C LEU A 10 -2.59 -8.85 12.22
N TRP A 11 -2.76 -10.14 11.90
CA TRP A 11 -2.34 -10.69 10.61
C TRP A 11 -3.05 -10.06 9.42
N LEU A 12 -4.36 -9.77 9.56
CA LEU A 12 -5.12 -9.08 8.52
C LEU A 12 -4.57 -7.67 8.28
N PHE A 13 -4.34 -6.91 9.35
CA PHE A 13 -3.76 -5.57 9.28
C PHE A 13 -2.42 -5.59 8.55
N VAL A 14 -1.49 -6.45 8.98
CA VAL A 14 -0.16 -6.54 8.35
C VAL A 14 -0.28 -6.91 6.87
N ARG A 15 -1.14 -7.86 6.50
CA ARG A 15 -1.35 -8.23 5.10
C ARG A 15 -1.90 -7.09 4.25
N VAL A 16 -2.83 -6.31 4.79
CA VAL A 16 -3.40 -5.15 4.09
C VAL A 16 -2.32 -4.10 3.87
N VAL A 17 -1.57 -3.73 4.92
CA VAL A 17 -0.52 -2.71 4.82
C VAL A 17 0.58 -3.15 3.86
N VAL A 18 1.08 -4.39 3.98
CA VAL A 18 2.08 -4.93 3.05
C VAL A 18 1.55 -5.00 1.63
N GLY A 19 0.30 -5.43 1.44
CA GLY A 19 -0.35 -5.45 0.13
C GLY A 19 -0.42 -4.07 -0.51
N LEU A 20 -0.76 -3.05 0.27
CA LEU A 20 -0.81 -1.64 -0.17
C LEU A 20 0.57 -1.07 -0.47
N ILE A 21 1.61 -1.43 0.29
CA ILE A 21 3.00 -1.06 -0.01
C ILE A 21 3.40 -1.64 -1.38
N VAL A 22 3.14 -2.93 -1.61
CA VAL A 22 3.51 -3.61 -2.86
C VAL A 22 2.75 -3.02 -4.04
N LEU A 23 1.44 -2.78 -3.89
CA LEU A 23 0.62 -2.11 -4.89
C LEU A 23 1.12 -0.70 -5.19
N GLY A 24 1.39 0.10 -4.15
CA GLY A 24 1.89 1.46 -4.32
C GLY A 24 3.26 1.49 -4.98
N ALA A 25 4.15 0.56 -4.62
CA ALA A 25 5.46 0.43 -5.25
C ALA A 25 5.36 0.04 -6.73
N ALA A 26 4.50 -0.94 -7.06
CA ALA A 26 4.28 -1.36 -8.45
C ALA A 26 3.66 -0.23 -9.29
N LEU A 27 2.64 0.45 -8.76
CA LEU A 27 2.02 1.61 -9.42
C LEU A 27 3.05 2.73 -9.62
N GLY A 28 3.85 3.04 -8.60
CA GLY A 28 4.88 4.06 -8.72
C GLY A 28 5.99 3.72 -9.70
N ALA A 29 6.38 2.45 -9.78
CA ALA A 29 7.35 1.98 -10.76
C ALA A 29 6.88 2.17 -12.21
N VAL A 30 5.56 2.22 -12.45
CA VAL A 30 4.97 2.37 -13.78
C VAL A 30 4.58 3.82 -14.07
N VAL A 31 3.91 4.50 -13.15
CA VAL A 31 3.39 5.87 -13.35
C VAL A 31 4.53 6.87 -13.53
N PHE A 32 5.60 6.80 -12.74
CA PHE A 32 6.69 7.76 -12.82
C PHE A 32 7.46 7.74 -14.15
N PRO A 33 7.90 6.58 -14.69
CA PRO A 33 8.55 6.57 -16.00
C PRO A 33 7.60 6.94 -17.14
N LEU A 34 6.30 6.61 -17.05
CA LEU A 34 5.31 7.06 -18.04
C LEU A 34 5.12 8.58 -18.01
N CYS A 35 5.03 9.18 -16.82
CA CYS A 35 4.98 10.63 -16.67
C CYS A 35 6.27 11.31 -17.14
N GLY A 36 7.44 10.74 -16.81
CA GLY A 36 8.73 11.26 -17.25
C GLY A 36 8.90 11.21 -18.77
N TRP A 37 8.39 10.16 -19.42
CA TRP A 37 8.34 10.06 -20.88
C TRP A 37 7.41 11.13 -21.49
N GLY A 38 6.19 11.28 -20.97
CA GLY A 38 5.23 12.26 -21.45
C GLY A 38 5.66 13.72 -21.23
N LEU A 39 6.46 13.98 -20.20
CA LEU A 39 7.00 15.31 -19.87
C LEU A 39 8.35 15.59 -20.56
N GLY A 40 8.88 14.67 -21.38
CA GLY A 40 10.13 14.87 -22.12
C GLY A 40 11.37 14.97 -21.22
N MET A 41 11.37 14.34 -20.04
CA MET A 41 12.51 14.36 -19.13
C MET A 41 13.67 13.50 -19.67
N SER A 42 14.58 14.12 -20.40
CA SER A 42 15.76 13.47 -21.01
C SER A 42 16.96 13.31 -20.06
N GLY A 43 16.92 13.95 -18.88
CA GLY A 43 18.04 13.99 -17.94
C GLY A 43 18.09 12.88 -16.89
N VAL A 44 17.08 12.01 -16.81
CA VAL A 44 16.99 10.96 -15.78
C VAL A 44 16.76 9.60 -16.45
N THR A 45 17.50 8.58 -16.04
CA THR A 45 17.34 7.23 -16.59
C THR A 45 15.99 6.64 -16.15
N TYR A 46 15.25 5.97 -17.06
CA TYR A 46 13.96 5.35 -16.75
C TYR A 46 13.97 4.46 -15.50
N GLY A 47 15.07 3.73 -15.26
CA GLY A 47 15.25 2.93 -14.05
C GLY A 47 15.27 3.76 -12.76
N GLN A 48 15.88 4.95 -12.78
CA GLN A 48 15.89 5.86 -11.63
C GLN A 48 14.49 6.45 -11.39
N MET A 49 13.74 6.76 -12.45
CA MET A 49 12.35 7.21 -12.33
C MET A 49 11.45 6.12 -11.74
N ALA A 50 11.58 4.88 -12.21
CA ALA A 50 10.83 3.74 -11.69
C ALA A 50 11.15 3.48 -10.20
N LEU A 51 12.43 3.50 -9.82
CA LEU A 51 12.83 3.31 -8.43
C LEU A 51 12.34 4.44 -7.52
N THR A 52 12.42 5.68 -7.99
CA THR A 52 11.93 6.86 -7.28
C THR A 52 10.42 6.80 -7.09
N GLY A 53 9.69 6.47 -8.16
CA GLY A 53 8.25 6.29 -8.12
C GLY A 53 7.84 5.17 -7.18
N ALA A 54 8.49 4.02 -7.25
CA ALA A 54 8.21 2.87 -6.38
C ALA A 54 8.41 3.20 -4.90
N ARG A 55 9.52 3.89 -4.55
CA ARG A 55 9.76 4.33 -3.17
C ARG A 55 8.72 5.34 -2.71
N THR A 56 8.42 6.33 -3.55
CA THR A 56 7.52 7.43 -3.19
C THR A 56 6.10 6.92 -3.00
N LEU A 57 5.51 6.26 -4.00
CA LEU A 57 4.15 5.76 -3.92
C LEU A 57 4.01 4.58 -2.96
N GLY A 58 5.02 3.70 -2.86
CA GLY A 58 5.05 2.65 -1.86
C GLY A 58 5.02 3.20 -0.42
N PHE A 59 5.76 4.29 -0.16
CA PHE A 59 5.75 4.97 1.12
C PHE A 59 4.42 5.69 1.39
N TYR A 60 3.94 6.50 0.46
CA TYR A 60 2.68 7.23 0.65
C TYR A 60 1.50 6.29 0.83
N ILE A 61 1.30 5.34 -0.10
CA ILE A 61 0.16 4.42 -0.04
C ILE A 61 0.30 3.46 1.15
N GLY A 62 1.52 2.99 1.42
CA GLY A 62 1.76 1.98 2.44
C GLY A 62 1.86 2.50 3.87
N VAL A 63 2.61 3.59 4.10
CA VAL A 63 2.92 4.10 5.45
C VAL A 63 1.95 5.20 5.86
N VAL A 64 1.53 6.07 4.94
CA VAL A 64 0.61 7.18 5.26
C VAL A 64 -0.83 6.69 5.26
N TRP A 65 -1.26 5.99 4.20
CA TRP A 65 -2.65 5.56 4.03
C TRP A 65 -2.92 4.13 4.52
N GLY A 66 -1.92 3.24 4.42
CA GLY A 66 -2.05 1.83 4.75
C GLY A 66 -2.57 1.55 6.17
N PRO A 67 -2.07 2.22 7.23
CA PRO A 67 -2.56 2.00 8.58
C PRO A 67 -4.05 2.36 8.73
N GLY A 68 -4.49 3.47 8.13
CA GLY A 68 -5.89 3.90 8.18
C GLY A 68 -6.81 2.87 7.51
N ILE A 69 -6.45 2.42 6.31
CA ILE A 69 -7.22 1.39 5.57
C ILE A 69 -7.23 0.06 6.34
N GLY A 70 -6.09 -0.35 6.90
CA GLY A 70 -5.97 -1.55 7.72
C GLY A 70 -6.89 -1.54 8.94
N VAL A 71 -6.97 -0.41 9.65
CA VAL A 71 -7.86 -0.25 10.81
C VAL A 71 -9.33 -0.34 10.39
N VAL A 72 -9.73 0.33 9.31
CA VAL A 72 -11.11 0.28 8.80
C VAL A 72 -11.51 -1.14 8.41
N ILE A 73 -10.65 -1.87 7.70
CA ILE A 73 -10.92 -3.27 7.31
C ILE A 73 -11.05 -4.18 8.55
N CYS A 74 -10.17 -4.01 9.53
CA CYS A 74 -10.26 -4.74 10.80
C CYS A 74 -11.56 -4.43 11.55
N ALA A 75 -11.99 -3.16 11.58
CA ALA A 75 -13.24 -2.74 12.21
C ALA A 75 -14.46 -3.33 11.50
N ILE A 76 -14.50 -3.30 10.17
CA ILE A 76 -15.58 -3.91 9.37
C ILE A 76 -15.66 -5.42 9.64
N ARG A 77 -14.52 -6.11 9.67
CA ARG A 77 -14.48 -7.55 9.95
C ARG A 77 -14.98 -7.86 11.38
N ALA A 78 -14.50 -7.11 12.37
CA ALA A 78 -14.92 -7.29 13.75
C ALA A 78 -16.42 -7.02 13.95
N HIS A 79 -16.98 -6.05 13.21
CA HIS A 79 -18.42 -5.80 13.21
C HIS A 79 -19.18 -6.98 12.58
N ARG A 80 -18.77 -7.45 11.41
CA ARG A 80 -19.40 -8.61 10.74
C ARG A 80 -19.40 -9.87 11.60
N GLU A 81 -18.31 -10.13 12.32
CA GLU A 81 -18.20 -11.28 13.24
C GLU A 81 -19.08 -11.14 14.51
N ARG A 82 -19.57 -9.94 14.84
CA ARG A 82 -20.52 -9.74 15.96
C ARG A 82 -21.99 -9.79 15.53
N THR A 83 -22.29 -9.44 14.28
CA THR A 83 -23.67 -9.40 13.74
C THR A 83 -24.09 -10.70 13.09
N ALA A 84 -23.14 -11.60 12.76
CA ALA A 84 -23.38 -12.96 12.28
C ALA A 84 -23.49 -13.94 13.45
#